data_AF-A0A328CYG8-F1
#
_entry.id   AF-A0A328CYG8-F1
#
_cell.length_a   1.000
_cell.length_b   1.000
_cell.length_c   1.000
_cell.angle_alpha   90.00
_cell.angle_beta   90.00
_cell.angle_gamma   90.00
#
_symmetry.space_group_name_H-M   'P 1'
#
loop_
_entity.id
_entity.type
_entity.pdbx_description
1 polymer ?
#
loop_
_entity_poly.entity_id
_entity_poly.type
_entity_poly.pdbx_seq_one_letter_code
_entity_poly.pdbx_strand_id
1 'polypeptide(L)'
;MIQNKSLKDSAHISLRKSGHMLLQTMYKSSGGRRPKKKIYHRVRELDRVMDLQKKPSLILRLKSIIESQRNQCLLLRDLEKEVGFVQKWNYINAIERYPMIFYVTSDNGNPPAVMLSKEAREIAAEEGEVRLEMEPILVKNLRKLLMLSVDCRVPLESIDFIQDELGLPHDYKDSLISKYPEFFLVKPFNGRDYLHLENWDSSLAVTAREKGLGYKNPERTSKDMNFYGPFAFRLSFPPGFRPNKSYLEEVGKWQKMEFPSPYLNARRFDISDLKARKRVVGVLHELLSLTMEKRLTSAQIDAFHSEYRLPAQLLLCLIKHHASNTSSSSVSSFLLRKDFLDIFTPAPDFIYLQVCVYTFKYVHA
;
A
#
# COMPACT_ATOMS: atom_id res chain seq x y z
N MET A 1 64.87 -16.39 -40.43
CA MET A 1 66.20 -15.76 -40.61
C MET A 1 66.09 -14.29 -40.24
N ILE A 2 67.10 -13.77 -39.53
CA ILE A 2 67.80 -12.49 -39.79
C ILE A 2 66.88 -11.24 -39.79
N GLN A 3 66.72 -10.58 -38.64
CA GLN A 3 67.47 -9.39 -38.17
C GLN A 3 66.94 -8.06 -38.74
N ASN A 4 67.10 -6.87 -38.15
CA ASN A 4 67.29 -6.32 -36.78
C ASN A 4 67.75 -4.84 -36.98
N LYS A 5 67.73 -4.02 -35.93
CA LYS A 5 68.24 -2.62 -35.84
C LYS A 5 67.34 -1.53 -36.47
N SER A 6 67.30 -0.29 -35.96
CA SER A 6 68.03 0.38 -34.84
C SER A 6 67.03 1.31 -34.12
N LEU A 7 66.90 1.46 -32.79
CA LEU A 7 67.86 1.56 -31.67
C LEU A 7 68.54 2.94 -31.57
N LYS A 8 68.06 3.75 -30.60
CA LYS A 8 68.75 4.70 -29.69
C LYS A 8 67.69 5.33 -28.76
N ASP A 9 67.70 5.04 -27.47
CA ASP A 9 68.43 5.73 -26.38
C ASP A 9 67.82 7.12 -26.06
N SER A 10 67.55 7.54 -24.81
CA SER A 10 67.99 6.99 -23.52
C SER A 10 67.15 7.43 -22.31
N ALA A 11 67.13 6.56 -21.29
CA ALA A 11 67.22 6.85 -19.84
C ALA A 11 66.10 7.53 -19.00
N HIS A 12 66.01 6.97 -17.79
CA HIS A 12 65.50 7.48 -16.49
C HIS A 12 63.99 7.48 -16.14
N ILE A 13 63.70 6.59 -15.19
CA ILE A 13 62.48 6.45 -14.39
C ILE A 13 62.29 7.65 -13.44
N SER A 14 61.05 8.15 -13.33
CA SER A 14 60.56 8.67 -12.05
C SER A 14 59.07 8.33 -11.87
N LEU A 15 58.71 7.78 -10.70
CA LEU A 15 57.31 7.57 -10.33
C LEU A 15 56.67 8.91 -9.95
N ARG A 16 55.61 9.33 -10.65
CA ARG A 16 54.62 10.26 -10.11
C ARG A 16 53.19 9.83 -10.44
N LYS A 17 52.39 9.66 -9.39
CA LYS A 17 50.93 9.48 -9.49
C LYS A 17 50.28 10.76 -10.01
N SER A 18 49.43 10.64 -11.02
CA SER A 18 48.45 11.64 -11.46
C SER A 18 47.42 10.90 -12.34
N GLY A 19 46.12 11.17 -12.29
CA GLY A 19 45.35 12.08 -11.45
C GLY A 19 43.92 12.04 -11.95
N HIS A 20 42.94 11.73 -11.09
CA HIS A 20 41.55 11.53 -11.55
C HIS A 20 40.98 12.83 -12.11
N MET A 21 40.40 12.75 -13.32
CA MET A 21 39.87 13.90 -14.04
C MET A 21 38.61 14.44 -13.36
N LEU A 22 38.77 15.43 -12.50
CA LEU A 22 37.70 16.15 -11.83
C LEU A 22 36.98 17.05 -12.84
N LEU A 23 35.81 16.61 -13.31
CA LEU A 23 34.89 17.45 -14.05
C LEU A 23 34.47 18.63 -13.16
N GLN A 24 34.94 19.84 -13.49
CA GLN A 24 34.57 21.06 -12.77
C GLN A 24 33.11 21.41 -13.07
N THR A 25 32.19 20.94 -12.23
CA THR A 25 30.82 21.43 -12.20
C THR A 25 30.83 22.90 -11.78
N MET A 26 30.69 23.81 -12.74
CA MET A 26 30.52 25.24 -12.45
C MET A 26 29.30 25.48 -11.56
N TYR A 27 29.55 25.72 -10.27
CA TYR A 27 28.54 26.31 -9.40
C TYR A 27 28.34 27.76 -9.82
N LYS A 28 27.33 28.02 -10.65
CA LYS A 28 26.76 29.36 -10.80
C LYS A 28 26.23 29.80 -9.43
N SER A 29 26.96 30.67 -8.76
CA SER A 29 26.59 31.30 -7.49
C SER A 29 25.49 32.35 -7.69
N SER A 30 24.32 31.91 -8.16
CA SER A 30 23.11 32.71 -8.10
C SER A 30 22.72 32.93 -6.64
N GLY A 31 22.56 34.19 -6.25
CA GLY A 31 22.16 34.57 -4.89
C GLY A 31 20.80 33.98 -4.53
N GLY A 32 20.81 32.84 -3.84
CA GLY A 32 19.63 32.07 -3.45
C GLY A 32 19.46 32.03 -1.94
N ARG A 33 18.30 32.46 -1.45
CA ARG A 33 17.90 32.28 -0.04
C ARG A 33 18.11 30.81 0.37
N ARG A 34 18.66 30.58 1.58
CA ARG A 34 18.68 29.24 2.22
C ARG A 34 17.31 28.57 2.00
N PRO A 35 17.24 27.32 1.51
CA PRO A 35 15.96 26.64 1.33
C PRO A 35 15.17 26.70 2.63
N LYS A 36 13.96 27.28 2.60
CA LYS A 36 13.09 27.32 3.78
C LYS A 36 12.89 25.87 4.23
N LYS A 37 13.14 25.57 5.51
CA LYS A 37 12.84 24.24 6.08
C LYS A 37 11.39 23.90 5.76
N LYS A 38 11.16 22.86 4.95
CA LYS A 38 9.82 22.41 4.59
C LYS A 38 9.17 21.85 5.86
N ILE A 39 8.12 22.51 6.34
CA ILE A 39 7.36 22.06 7.50
C ILE A 39 6.33 21.06 6.99
N TYR A 40 6.60 19.78 7.18
CA TYR A 40 5.58 18.75 6.98
C TYR A 40 4.56 18.86 8.10
N HIS A 41 3.28 19.04 7.75
CA HIS A 41 2.20 18.84 8.72
C HIS A 41 2.08 17.36 9.02
N ARG A 42 2.86 16.92 10.00
CA ARG A 42 2.78 15.59 10.59
C ARG A 42 1.47 15.50 11.37
N VAL A 43 0.54 14.69 10.87
CA VAL A 43 -0.79 14.50 11.46
C VAL A 43 -0.65 13.48 12.59
N ARG A 44 -0.80 13.93 13.83
CA ARG A 44 -0.44 13.17 15.05
C ARG A 44 -1.31 11.93 15.23
N GLU A 45 -2.51 12.00 14.71
CA GLU A 45 -3.51 10.93 14.65
C GLU A 45 -2.95 9.71 13.90
N LEU A 46 -2.01 9.91 12.98
CA LEU A 46 -1.43 8.85 12.14
C LEU A 46 -0.27 8.17 12.81
N ASP A 47 0.60 8.97 13.42
CA ASP A 47 1.60 8.47 14.33
C ASP A 47 0.91 7.61 15.39
N ARG A 48 -0.23 8.08 15.94
CA ARG A 48 -1.05 7.31 16.87
C ARG A 48 -1.62 6.01 16.27
N VAL A 49 -2.19 6.02 15.06
CA VAL A 49 -2.68 4.77 14.41
C VAL A 49 -1.54 3.79 14.15
N MET A 50 -0.40 4.28 13.65
CA MET A 50 0.80 3.46 13.43
C MET A 50 1.37 2.92 14.76
N ASP A 51 1.37 3.72 15.82
CA ASP A 51 1.81 3.31 17.15
C ASP A 51 0.85 2.31 17.81
N LEU A 52 -0.45 2.44 17.57
CA LEU A 52 -1.45 1.46 17.99
C LEU A 52 -1.25 0.11 17.28
N GLN A 53 -0.91 0.10 15.99
CA GLN A 53 -0.65 -1.11 15.21
C GLN A 53 0.63 -1.86 15.58
N LYS A 54 1.60 -1.19 16.23
CA LYS A 54 2.82 -1.86 16.73
C LYS A 54 2.52 -2.93 17.79
N LYS A 55 1.41 -2.82 18.53
CA LYS A 55 1.08 -3.80 19.59
C LYS A 55 0.45 -5.08 19.01
N PRO A 56 -0.61 -5.04 18.18
CA PRO A 56 -1.14 -6.24 17.52
C PRO A 56 -0.09 -6.96 16.68
N SER A 57 0.78 -6.24 15.94
CA SER A 57 1.80 -6.90 15.11
C SER A 57 2.85 -7.67 15.92
N LEU A 58 3.24 -7.19 17.11
CA LEU A 58 4.07 -7.97 18.05
C LEU A 58 3.35 -9.22 18.57
N ILE A 59 2.06 -9.10 18.94
CA ILE A 59 1.25 -10.22 19.44
C ILE A 59 1.08 -11.29 18.36
N LEU A 60 0.67 -10.89 17.15
CA LEU A 60 0.45 -11.80 16.02
C LEU A 60 1.76 -12.48 15.57
N ARG A 61 2.88 -11.75 15.57
CA ARG A 61 4.19 -12.34 15.27
C ARG A 61 4.62 -13.35 16.34
N LEU A 62 4.41 -13.06 17.63
CA LEU A 62 4.72 -14.02 18.69
C LEU A 62 3.84 -15.26 18.62
N LYS A 63 2.54 -15.09 18.35
CA LYS A 63 1.60 -16.19 18.07
C LYS A 63 2.14 -17.09 16.95
N SER A 64 2.45 -16.52 15.78
CA SER A 64 2.97 -17.26 14.63
C SER A 64 4.28 -18.01 14.92
N ILE A 65 5.21 -17.38 15.66
CA ILE A 65 6.45 -18.05 16.10
C ILE A 65 6.12 -19.25 16.98
N ILE A 66 5.21 -19.13 17.95
CA ILE A 66 4.81 -20.23 18.84
C ILE A 66 4.12 -21.36 18.06
N GLU A 67 3.22 -21.03 17.12
CA GLU A 67 2.48 -22.00 16.29
C GLU A 67 3.40 -22.79 15.35
N SER A 68 4.50 -22.20 14.88
CA SER A 68 5.47 -22.90 14.04
C SER A 68 6.34 -23.92 14.81
N GLN A 69 6.34 -23.88 16.15
CA GLN A 69 7.05 -24.87 16.97
C GLN A 69 6.24 -26.17 17.11
N ARG A 70 6.91 -27.33 16.96
CA ARG A 70 6.28 -28.66 17.06
C ARG A 70 5.46 -28.88 18.34
N ASN A 71 5.88 -28.26 19.44
CA ASN A 71 5.24 -28.41 20.76
C ASN A 71 4.32 -27.23 21.11
N GLN A 72 4.05 -26.31 20.17
CA GLN A 72 3.32 -25.05 20.41
C GLN A 72 3.85 -24.25 21.61
N CYS A 73 5.17 -24.28 21.82
CA CYS A 73 5.85 -23.57 22.90
C CYS A 73 7.21 -23.01 22.42
N LEU A 74 7.56 -21.82 22.90
CA LEU A 74 8.81 -21.13 22.61
C LEU A 74 9.65 -20.99 23.87
N LEU A 75 10.83 -21.60 23.93
CA LEU A 75 11.73 -21.45 25.07
C LEU A 75 12.24 -20.00 25.17
N LEU A 76 12.19 -19.38 26.36
CA LEU A 76 12.60 -17.97 26.55
C LEU A 76 14.07 -17.70 26.17
N ARG A 77 14.93 -18.72 26.23
CA ARG A 77 16.33 -18.65 25.78
C ARG A 77 16.46 -18.53 24.26
N ASP A 78 15.50 -19.07 23.51
CA ASP A 78 15.52 -19.16 22.05
C ASP A 78 14.74 -17.99 21.41
N LEU A 79 13.87 -17.30 22.16
CA LEU A 79 13.20 -16.04 21.75
C LEU A 79 14.17 -15.04 21.11
N GLU A 80 15.38 -14.89 21.65
CA GLU A 80 16.39 -13.96 21.10
C GLU A 80 16.82 -14.31 19.67
N LYS A 81 16.83 -15.59 19.31
CA LYS A 81 17.17 -16.07 17.97
C LYS A 81 16.05 -15.75 16.97
N GLU A 82 14.80 -15.89 17.40
CA GLU A 82 13.60 -15.68 16.57
C GLU A 82 13.28 -14.20 16.29
N VAL A 83 13.53 -13.32 17.26
CA VAL A 83 13.14 -11.88 17.16
C VAL A 83 14.32 -10.90 17.17
N GLY A 84 15.53 -11.38 17.48
CA GLY A 84 16.73 -10.57 17.62
C GLY A 84 16.83 -9.82 18.96
N PHE A 85 18.07 -9.59 19.40
CA PHE A 85 18.42 -8.98 20.69
C PHE A 85 17.64 -7.70 21.03
N VAL A 86 17.50 -6.77 20.07
CA VAL A 86 16.83 -5.48 20.30
C VAL A 86 15.32 -5.64 20.51
N GLN A 87 14.66 -6.56 19.78
CA GLN A 87 13.21 -6.72 19.93
C GLN A 87 12.83 -7.62 21.10
N LYS A 88 13.71 -8.53 21.54
CA LYS A 88 13.49 -9.48 22.65
C LYS A 88 12.73 -8.87 23.83
N TRP A 89 13.16 -7.71 24.30
CA TRP A 89 12.54 -7.00 25.43
C TRP A 89 11.11 -6.51 25.17
N ASN A 90 10.77 -6.17 23.93
CA ASN A 90 9.39 -5.83 23.56
C ASN A 90 8.48 -7.05 23.63
N TYR A 91 8.98 -8.24 23.27
CA TYR A 91 8.23 -9.50 23.36
C TYR A 91 8.09 -9.98 24.81
N ILE A 92 9.14 -9.89 25.63
CA ILE A 92 9.06 -10.18 27.09
C ILE A 92 7.98 -9.31 27.74
N ASN A 93 8.03 -7.98 27.52
CA ASN A 93 7.04 -7.03 28.00
C ASN A 93 5.63 -7.27 27.42
N ALA A 94 5.50 -7.87 26.23
CA ALA A 94 4.21 -8.28 25.68
C ALA A 94 3.66 -9.53 26.39
N ILE A 95 4.51 -10.53 26.68
CA ILE A 95 4.13 -11.73 27.43
C ILE A 95 3.62 -11.35 28.83
N GLU A 96 4.34 -10.49 29.54
CA GLU A 96 3.95 -9.98 30.87
C GLU A 96 2.65 -9.16 30.85
N ARG A 97 2.41 -8.37 29.80
CA ARG A 97 1.22 -7.50 29.68
C ARG A 97 -0.04 -8.20 29.19
N TYR A 98 0.09 -9.35 28.52
CA TYR A 98 -1.03 -10.04 27.89
C TYR A 98 -1.17 -11.48 28.41
N PRO A 99 -1.37 -11.70 29.73
CA PRO A 99 -1.49 -13.04 30.32
C PRO A 99 -2.70 -13.83 29.81
N MET A 100 -3.74 -13.14 29.31
CA MET A 100 -4.89 -13.76 28.63
C MET A 100 -4.53 -14.37 27.27
N ILE A 101 -3.38 -14.03 26.69
CA ILE A 101 -2.92 -14.51 25.37
C ILE A 101 -1.72 -15.43 25.52
N PHE A 102 -0.73 -15.03 26.33
CA PHE A 102 0.51 -15.77 26.54
C PHE A 102 0.69 -16.11 28.02
N TYR A 103 1.12 -17.32 28.32
CA TYR A 103 1.58 -17.69 29.66
C TYR A 103 2.95 -18.35 29.60
N VAL A 104 3.66 -18.35 30.73
CA VAL A 104 4.98 -18.98 30.85
C VAL A 104 4.84 -20.25 31.69
N THR A 105 5.20 -21.41 31.14
CA THR A 105 5.37 -22.64 31.92
C THR A 105 6.69 -22.57 32.67
N SER A 106 6.66 -22.96 33.95
CA SER A 106 7.83 -23.00 34.83
C SER A 106 7.78 -24.26 35.69
N ASP A 107 7.67 -25.42 35.04
CA ASP A 107 7.64 -26.72 35.72
C ASP A 107 9.03 -27.07 36.25
N ASN A 108 9.10 -27.61 37.46
CA ASN A 108 10.35 -27.95 38.14
C ASN A 108 11.16 -29.02 37.38
N GLY A 109 12.04 -28.58 36.47
CA GLY A 109 12.91 -29.40 35.64
C GLY A 109 12.95 -28.99 34.16
N ASN A 110 11.93 -28.27 33.68
CA ASN A 110 11.85 -27.81 32.29
C ASN A 110 12.33 -26.35 32.16
N PRO A 111 13.06 -25.98 31.08
CA PRO A 111 13.37 -24.58 30.81
C PRO A 111 12.09 -23.76 30.59
N PRO A 112 12.02 -22.51 31.07
CA PRO A 112 10.80 -21.72 30.99
C PRO A 112 10.41 -21.42 29.54
N ALA A 113 9.16 -21.73 29.20
CA ALA A 113 8.63 -21.67 27.84
C ALA A 113 7.36 -20.82 27.77
N VAL A 114 7.21 -20.07 26.68
CA VAL A 114 6.04 -19.27 26.38
C VAL A 114 5.06 -20.10 25.57
N MET A 115 3.79 -20.10 25.96
CA MET A 115 2.71 -20.81 25.27
C MET A 115 1.49 -19.90 25.10
N LEU A 116 0.66 -20.20 24.10
CA LEU A 116 -0.67 -19.58 23.97
C LEU A 116 -1.61 -20.14 25.05
N SER A 117 -2.36 -19.25 25.71
CA SER A 117 -3.45 -19.60 26.65
C SER A 117 -4.48 -20.54 26.01
N LYS A 118 -5.34 -21.17 26.82
CA LYS A 118 -6.38 -22.07 26.31
C LYS A 118 -7.32 -21.32 25.36
N GLU A 119 -7.74 -20.14 25.78
CA GLU A 119 -8.65 -19.25 25.07
C GLU A 119 -8.00 -18.72 23.77
N ALA A 120 -6.73 -18.32 23.81
CA ALA A 120 -6.02 -17.87 22.62
C ALA A 120 -5.76 -19.01 21.62
N ARG A 121 -5.60 -20.25 22.10
CA ARG A 121 -5.45 -21.44 21.25
C ARG A 121 -6.77 -21.86 20.61
N GLU A 122 -7.89 -21.73 21.32
CA GLU A 122 -9.24 -21.96 20.78
C GLU A 122 -9.54 -20.95 19.66
N ILE A 123 -9.29 -19.66 19.89
CA ILE A 123 -9.41 -18.61 18.84
C ILE A 123 -8.44 -18.86 17.67
N ALA A 124 -7.24 -19.37 17.94
CA ALA A 124 -6.26 -19.68 16.89
C ALA A 124 -6.70 -20.86 16.01
N ALA A 125 -7.40 -21.85 16.57
CA ALA A 125 -7.98 -22.95 15.80
C ALA A 125 -9.15 -22.46 14.93
N GLU A 126 -10.03 -21.61 15.48
CA GLU A 126 -11.14 -21.00 14.73
C GLU A 126 -10.64 -20.15 13.54
N GLU A 127 -9.52 -19.43 13.69
CA GLU A 127 -8.89 -18.68 12.58
C GLU A 127 -8.51 -19.59 11.40
N GLY A 128 -8.20 -20.86 11.63
CA GLY A 128 -7.92 -21.85 10.58
C GLY A 128 -9.14 -22.10 9.70
N GLU A 129 -10.30 -22.38 10.31
CA GLU A 129 -11.56 -22.63 9.62
C GLU A 129 -12.04 -21.36 8.89
N VAL A 130 -11.96 -20.19 9.53
CA VAL A 130 -12.30 -18.90 8.92
C VAL A 130 -11.46 -18.62 7.67
N ARG A 131 -10.18 -19.00 7.63
CA ARG A 131 -9.35 -18.85 6.42
C ARG A 131 -9.85 -19.71 5.25
N LEU A 132 -10.38 -20.90 5.51
CA LEU A 132 -11.02 -21.75 4.48
C LEU A 132 -12.31 -21.11 3.96
N GLU A 133 -13.16 -20.59 4.85
CA GLU A 133 -14.38 -19.86 4.47
C GLU A 133 -14.11 -18.56 3.70
N MET A 134 -12.95 -17.93 3.94
CA MET A 134 -12.50 -16.72 3.23
C MET A 134 -11.97 -16.99 1.82
N GLU A 135 -11.63 -18.23 1.46
CA GLU A 135 -11.03 -18.58 0.17
C GLU A 135 -11.83 -18.06 -1.06
N PRO A 136 -13.18 -18.19 -1.13
CA PRO A 136 -13.96 -17.65 -2.24
C PRO A 136 -13.93 -16.12 -2.33
N ILE A 137 -13.72 -15.43 -1.20
CA ILE A 137 -13.56 -13.97 -1.13
C ILE A 137 -12.18 -13.58 -1.66
N LEU A 138 -11.13 -14.32 -1.30
CA LEU A 138 -9.77 -14.11 -1.83
C LEU A 138 -9.72 -14.33 -3.35
N VAL A 139 -10.28 -15.43 -3.85
CA VAL A 139 -10.39 -15.72 -5.29
C VAL A 139 -11.14 -14.61 -6.01
N LYS A 140 -12.27 -14.17 -5.47
CA LYS A 140 -13.06 -13.05 -6.02
C LYS A 140 -12.28 -11.74 -6.02
N ASN A 141 -11.54 -11.45 -4.95
CA ASN A 141 -10.73 -10.24 -4.86
C ASN A 141 -9.55 -10.27 -5.85
N LEU A 142 -8.88 -11.42 -6.00
CA LEU A 142 -7.79 -11.60 -6.96
C LEU A 142 -8.29 -11.51 -8.42
N ARG A 143 -9.46 -12.10 -8.73
CA ARG A 143 -10.13 -11.87 -10.02
C ARG A 143 -10.42 -10.38 -10.24
N LYS A 144 -11.00 -9.69 -9.26
CA LYS A 144 -11.24 -8.23 -9.33
C LYS A 144 -9.96 -7.39 -9.46
N LEU A 145 -8.84 -7.81 -8.86
CA LEU A 145 -7.53 -7.16 -8.98
C LEU A 145 -7.05 -7.23 -10.45
N LEU A 146 -7.06 -8.43 -11.03
CA LEU A 146 -6.71 -8.64 -12.44
C LEU A 146 -7.64 -7.87 -13.38
N MET A 147 -8.96 -7.83 -13.10
CA MET A 147 -9.94 -7.08 -13.88
C MET A 147 -9.74 -5.55 -13.87
N LEU A 148 -9.00 -4.98 -12.91
CA LEU A 148 -8.63 -3.55 -12.93
C LEU A 148 -7.49 -3.26 -13.92
N SER A 149 -6.67 -4.27 -14.23
CA SER A 149 -5.52 -4.13 -15.13
C SER A 149 -5.94 -4.05 -16.59
N VAL A 150 -5.18 -3.31 -17.38
CA VAL A 150 -5.50 -3.02 -18.79
C VAL A 150 -5.46 -4.27 -19.67
N ASP A 151 -4.61 -5.22 -19.32
CA ASP A 151 -4.38 -6.46 -20.07
C ASP A 151 -4.91 -7.71 -19.32
N CYS A 152 -5.72 -7.52 -18.27
CA CYS A 152 -6.23 -8.59 -17.40
C CYS A 152 -5.12 -9.49 -16.79
N ARG A 153 -3.96 -8.89 -16.51
CA ARG A 153 -2.76 -9.53 -15.96
C ARG A 153 -1.96 -8.59 -15.07
N VAL A 154 -1.25 -9.15 -14.10
CA VAL A 154 -0.41 -8.43 -13.13
C VAL A 154 0.86 -9.26 -12.86
N PRO A 155 2.06 -8.65 -12.68
CA PRO A 155 3.26 -9.38 -12.27
C PRO A 155 3.06 -10.09 -10.93
N LEU A 156 3.54 -11.34 -10.79
CA LEU A 156 3.50 -12.03 -9.49
C LEU A 156 4.28 -11.25 -8.44
N GLU A 157 5.41 -10.60 -8.80
CA GLU A 157 6.18 -9.71 -7.92
C GLU A 157 5.32 -8.61 -7.27
N SER A 158 4.38 -8.02 -8.02
CA SER A 158 3.50 -6.95 -7.51
C SER A 158 2.42 -7.50 -6.59
N ILE A 159 1.96 -8.74 -6.81
CA ILE A 159 1.00 -9.44 -5.94
C ILE A 159 1.70 -9.87 -4.65
N ASP A 160 2.89 -10.46 -4.74
CA ASP A 160 3.75 -10.82 -3.60
C ASP A 160 4.01 -9.59 -2.70
N PHE A 161 4.24 -8.42 -3.30
CA PHE A 161 4.48 -7.18 -2.54
C PHE A 161 3.26 -6.61 -1.80
N ILE A 162 2.05 -7.10 -2.08
CA ILE A 162 0.81 -6.76 -1.34
C ILE A 162 0.10 -8.00 -0.76
N GLN A 163 0.80 -9.14 -0.68
CA GLN A 163 0.25 -10.44 -0.29
C GLN A 163 -0.49 -10.39 1.05
N ASP A 164 0.19 -9.88 2.09
CA ASP A 164 -0.37 -9.71 3.44
C ASP A 164 -1.57 -8.73 3.45
N GLU A 165 -1.49 -7.64 2.68
CA GLU A 165 -2.56 -6.64 2.59
C GLU A 165 -3.81 -7.21 1.88
N LEU A 166 -3.65 -8.12 0.93
CA LEU A 166 -4.75 -8.88 0.31
C LEU A 166 -5.28 -10.02 1.18
N GLY A 167 -4.59 -10.40 2.27
CA GLY A 167 -4.91 -11.56 3.09
C GLY A 167 -4.65 -12.91 2.39
N LEU A 168 -3.72 -12.94 1.42
CA LEU A 168 -3.37 -14.17 0.69
C LEU A 168 -2.48 -15.09 1.55
N PRO A 169 -2.68 -16.42 1.51
CA PRO A 169 -1.76 -17.38 2.13
C PRO A 169 -0.31 -17.21 1.67
N HIS A 170 0.66 -17.59 2.51
CA HIS A 170 2.08 -17.52 2.17
C HIS A 170 2.43 -18.32 0.90
N ASP A 171 1.71 -19.42 0.68
CA ASP A 171 1.82 -20.38 -0.41
C ASP A 171 0.74 -20.23 -1.50
N TYR A 172 0.07 -19.07 -1.60
CA TYR A 172 -1.12 -18.86 -2.45
C TYR A 172 -0.96 -19.26 -3.94
N LYS A 173 0.27 -19.37 -4.45
CA LYS A 173 0.56 -19.86 -5.81
C LYS A 173 0.20 -21.34 -5.97
N ASP A 174 0.47 -22.13 -4.93
CA ASP A 174 0.18 -23.56 -4.87
C ASP A 174 -1.18 -23.83 -4.23
N SER A 175 -1.51 -23.14 -3.12
CA SER A 175 -2.73 -23.39 -2.35
C SER A 175 -4.01 -22.77 -2.94
N LEU A 176 -3.90 -21.66 -3.68
CA LEU A 176 -5.04 -20.92 -4.24
C LEU A 176 -5.02 -20.85 -5.78
N ILE A 177 -3.95 -20.36 -6.41
CA ILE A 177 -3.89 -20.18 -7.87
C ILE A 177 -4.04 -21.53 -8.59
N SER A 178 -3.27 -22.54 -8.16
CA SER A 178 -3.29 -23.88 -8.78
C SER A 178 -4.62 -24.64 -8.58
N LYS A 179 -5.44 -24.22 -7.61
CA LYS A 179 -6.78 -24.78 -7.34
C LYS A 179 -7.85 -24.25 -8.31
N TYR A 180 -7.61 -23.10 -8.94
CA TYR A 180 -8.56 -22.38 -9.79
C TYR A 180 -8.02 -22.10 -11.21
N PRO A 181 -7.60 -23.13 -11.98
CA PRO A 181 -7.04 -22.97 -13.33
C PRO A 181 -8.05 -22.42 -14.35
N GLU A 182 -9.35 -22.47 -14.06
CA GLU A 182 -10.40 -21.86 -14.87
C GLU A 182 -10.48 -20.33 -14.71
N PHE A 183 -9.84 -19.76 -13.68
CA PHE A 183 -9.76 -18.32 -13.49
C PHE A 183 -8.34 -17.79 -13.69
N PHE A 184 -7.33 -18.53 -13.25
CA PHE A 184 -5.96 -18.04 -13.15
C PHE A 184 -4.98 -18.86 -13.99
N LEU A 185 -4.09 -18.17 -14.69
CA LEU A 185 -2.97 -18.81 -15.38
C LEU A 185 -1.68 -18.01 -15.23
N VAL A 186 -0.62 -18.67 -14.80
CA VAL A 186 0.72 -18.06 -14.72
C VAL A 186 1.42 -18.20 -16.08
N LYS A 187 1.90 -17.09 -16.64
CA LYS A 187 2.62 -17.05 -17.92
C LYS A 187 3.85 -16.13 -17.79
N PRO A 188 5.03 -16.53 -18.30
CA PRO A 188 6.17 -15.64 -18.38
C PRO A 188 5.96 -14.58 -19.48
N PHE A 189 6.24 -13.32 -19.16
CA PHE A 189 6.21 -12.19 -20.09
C PHE A 189 7.37 -11.24 -19.80
N ASN A 190 8.17 -10.93 -20.82
CA ASN A 190 9.39 -10.10 -20.70
C ASN A 190 10.37 -10.55 -19.59
N GLY A 191 10.46 -11.86 -19.34
CA GLY A 191 11.37 -12.43 -18.34
C GLY A 191 10.88 -12.36 -16.89
N ARG A 192 9.60 -12.04 -16.66
CA ARG A 192 8.93 -12.12 -15.34
C ARG A 192 7.65 -12.92 -15.45
N ASP A 193 7.22 -13.54 -14.35
CA ASP A 193 5.96 -14.26 -14.31
C ASP A 193 4.78 -13.33 -14.02
N TYR A 194 3.75 -13.44 -14.84
CA TYR A 194 2.49 -12.71 -14.69
C TYR A 194 1.37 -13.67 -14.36
N LEU A 195 0.49 -13.26 -13.45
CA LEU A 195 -0.81 -13.88 -13.26
C LEU A 195 -1.79 -13.29 -14.26
N HIS A 196 -2.42 -14.13 -15.08
CA HIS A 196 -3.46 -13.77 -16.03
C HIS A 196 -4.83 -14.21 -15.53
N LEU A 197 -5.86 -13.43 -15.86
CA LEU A 197 -7.26 -13.83 -15.75
C LEU A 197 -7.71 -14.42 -17.09
N GLU A 198 -8.03 -15.71 -17.12
CA GLU A 198 -8.51 -16.38 -18.34
C GLU A 198 -9.99 -16.07 -18.59
N ASN A 199 -10.84 -16.12 -17.55
CA ASN A 199 -12.28 -15.92 -17.65
C ASN A 199 -12.76 -14.60 -17.01
N TRP A 200 -13.08 -13.60 -17.86
CA TRP A 200 -13.71 -12.36 -17.44
C TRP A 200 -15.17 -12.58 -17.03
N ASP A 201 -15.58 -11.95 -15.92
CA ASP A 201 -16.92 -12.11 -15.34
C ASP A 201 -17.55 -10.74 -15.07
N SER A 202 -18.53 -10.39 -15.91
CA SER A 202 -19.24 -9.11 -15.84
C SER A 202 -20.03 -8.93 -14.54
N SER A 203 -20.37 -9.99 -13.80
CA SER A 203 -21.02 -9.87 -12.49
C SER A 203 -20.08 -9.31 -11.40
N LEU A 204 -18.76 -9.50 -11.58
CA LEU A 204 -17.74 -8.96 -10.68
C LEU A 204 -17.38 -7.50 -10.98
N ALA A 205 -17.75 -6.98 -12.16
CA ALA A 205 -17.46 -5.63 -12.64
C ALA A 205 -18.27 -4.51 -11.94
N VAL A 206 -18.80 -4.78 -10.74
CA VAL A 206 -19.50 -3.83 -9.87
C VAL A 206 -18.50 -3.28 -8.84
N THR A 207 -18.39 -1.96 -8.79
CA THR A 207 -17.50 -1.26 -7.85
C THR A 207 -17.96 -1.41 -6.40
N ALA A 208 -17.02 -1.36 -5.45
CA ALA A 208 -17.32 -1.28 -4.04
C ALA A 208 -18.13 -0.01 -3.69
N ARG A 209 -17.95 1.06 -4.48
CA ARG A 209 -18.80 2.28 -4.42
C ARG A 209 -20.26 1.95 -4.72
N GLU A 210 -20.54 1.28 -5.84
CA GLU A 210 -21.91 0.91 -6.24
C GLU A 210 -22.55 -0.05 -5.25
N LYS A 211 -21.79 -1.04 -4.74
CA LYS A 211 -22.25 -1.93 -3.67
C LYS A 211 -22.66 -1.18 -2.40
N GLY A 212 -21.89 -0.16 -2.00
CA GLY A 212 -22.22 0.66 -0.82
C GLY A 212 -23.51 1.47 -0.94
N LEU A 213 -23.95 1.78 -2.17
CA LEU A 213 -25.19 2.52 -2.44
C LEU A 213 -26.44 1.62 -2.41
N GLY A 214 -26.31 0.33 -2.75
CA GLY A 214 -27.44 -0.61 -2.80
C GLY A 214 -28.09 -0.94 -1.45
N TYR A 215 -27.40 -0.68 -0.33
CA TYR A 215 -27.87 -1.01 1.02
C TYR A 215 -28.47 0.17 1.81
N LYS A 216 -28.61 1.35 1.20
CA LYS A 216 -29.13 2.54 1.90
C LYS A 216 -30.23 3.23 1.11
N ASN A 217 -31.45 3.14 1.65
CA ASN A 217 -32.53 4.05 1.23
C ASN A 217 -32.04 5.51 1.37
N PRO A 218 -32.31 6.38 0.38
CA PRO A 218 -31.91 7.78 0.43
C PRO A 218 -32.85 8.62 1.32
N GLU A 219 -33.10 8.16 2.55
CA GLU A 219 -33.80 8.95 3.55
C GLU A 219 -32.89 10.07 4.08
N ARG A 220 -33.46 11.28 4.07
CA ARG A 220 -32.71 12.53 4.09
C ARG A 220 -32.26 12.90 5.51
N THR A 221 -31.05 12.52 5.91
CA THR A 221 -30.41 13.11 7.10
C THR A 221 -29.79 14.46 6.75
N SER A 222 -30.50 15.54 7.10
CA SER A 222 -30.33 16.91 6.58
C SER A 222 -29.12 17.71 7.12
N LYS A 223 -28.00 17.06 7.44
CA LYS A 223 -26.79 17.71 7.98
C LYS A 223 -25.48 17.40 7.25
N ASP A 224 -25.44 16.36 6.41
CA ASP A 224 -24.22 16.00 5.70
C ASP A 224 -24.13 16.74 4.36
N MET A 225 -23.01 17.44 4.14
CA MET A 225 -22.67 18.14 2.89
C MET A 225 -22.20 17.15 1.80
N ASN A 226 -22.94 16.05 1.67
CA ASN A 226 -22.62 14.93 0.78
C ASN A 226 -23.39 15.11 -0.53
N PHE A 227 -22.67 15.03 -1.65
CA PHE A 227 -23.29 15.20 -2.97
C PHE A 227 -23.98 13.89 -3.37
N TYR A 228 -25.31 13.91 -3.51
CA TYR A 228 -26.08 12.75 -3.96
C TYR A 228 -26.13 12.71 -5.49
N GLY A 229 -25.77 11.56 -6.08
CA GLY A 229 -25.84 11.34 -7.53
C GLY A 229 -25.26 9.99 -7.96
N PRO A 230 -25.64 9.48 -9.14
CA PRO A 230 -25.26 8.14 -9.62
C PRO A 230 -23.75 7.96 -9.79
N PHE A 231 -22.99 9.06 -9.94
CA PHE A 231 -21.54 9.10 -10.10
C PHE A 231 -20.79 9.73 -8.91
N ALA A 232 -21.50 10.06 -7.83
CA ALA A 232 -20.91 10.73 -6.69
C ALA A 232 -20.20 9.74 -5.74
N PHE A 233 -18.95 10.01 -5.39
CA PHE A 233 -18.26 9.36 -4.28
C PHE A 233 -18.76 9.97 -2.96
N ARG A 234 -18.85 9.18 -1.90
CA ARG A 234 -19.07 9.73 -0.56
C ARG A 234 -17.91 10.66 -0.23
N LEU A 235 -18.19 11.83 0.36
CA LEU A 235 -17.15 12.70 0.86
C LEU A 235 -17.33 12.96 2.34
N SER A 236 -16.20 13.21 2.95
CA SER A 236 -16.06 13.32 4.39
C SER A 236 -14.86 14.20 4.69
N PHE A 237 -15.11 15.28 5.41
CA PHE A 237 -14.07 16.23 5.76
C PHE A 237 -13.55 15.95 7.18
N PRO A 238 -12.24 16.09 7.40
CA PRO A 238 -11.66 15.89 8.72
C PRO A 238 -12.08 17.01 9.69
N PRO A 239 -12.04 16.76 11.01
CA PRO A 239 -12.39 17.75 12.02
C PRO A 239 -11.59 19.05 11.83
N GLY A 240 -12.28 20.19 11.85
CA GLY A 240 -11.67 21.50 11.68
C GLY A 240 -11.40 21.93 10.23
N PHE A 241 -11.51 21.06 9.22
CA PHE A 241 -11.45 21.51 7.82
C PHE A 241 -12.70 22.33 7.47
N ARG A 242 -12.50 23.58 7.08
CA ARG A 242 -13.54 24.51 6.65
C ARG A 242 -13.38 24.78 5.15
N PRO A 243 -14.05 24.00 4.28
CA PRO A 243 -13.99 24.24 2.84
C PRO A 243 -14.59 25.61 2.51
N ASN A 244 -13.92 26.37 1.64
CA ASN A 244 -14.47 27.61 1.11
C ASN A 244 -15.52 27.32 0.01
N LYS A 245 -16.31 28.34 -0.35
CA LYS A 245 -17.39 28.21 -1.34
C LYS A 245 -16.87 27.73 -2.71
N SER A 246 -15.77 28.29 -3.19
CA SER A 246 -15.15 27.91 -4.49
C SER A 246 -14.78 26.43 -4.52
N TYR A 247 -14.21 25.90 -3.43
CA TYR A 247 -13.89 24.49 -3.31
C TYR A 247 -15.15 23.62 -3.38
N LEU A 248 -16.21 23.97 -2.64
CA LEU A 248 -17.48 23.22 -2.66
C LEU A 248 -18.15 23.23 -4.04
N GLU A 249 -18.06 24.33 -4.78
CA GLU A 249 -18.54 24.42 -6.17
C GLU A 249 -17.72 23.53 -7.12
N GLU A 250 -16.39 23.50 -6.97
CA GLU A 250 -15.50 22.62 -7.74
C GLU A 250 -15.73 21.13 -7.37
N VAL A 251 -15.87 20.79 -6.08
CA VAL A 251 -16.29 19.46 -5.60
C VAL A 251 -17.60 19.04 -6.26
N GLY A 252 -18.62 19.90 -6.21
CA GLY A 252 -19.96 19.59 -6.72
C GLY A 252 -19.97 19.33 -8.23
N LYS A 253 -19.16 20.07 -9.00
CA LYS A 253 -18.95 19.82 -10.43
C LYS A 253 -18.29 18.45 -10.67
N TRP A 254 -17.22 18.14 -9.93
CA TRP A 254 -16.55 16.84 -10.02
C TRP A 254 -17.45 15.67 -9.63
N GLN A 255 -18.30 15.84 -8.61
CA GLN A 255 -19.21 14.78 -8.15
C GLN A 255 -20.30 14.45 -9.17
N LYS A 256 -20.84 15.48 -9.85
CA LYS A 256 -21.85 15.33 -10.91
C LYS A 256 -21.28 14.78 -12.23
N MET A 257 -19.98 14.92 -12.46
CA MET A 257 -19.30 14.40 -13.65
C MET A 257 -19.53 12.88 -13.82
N GLU A 258 -19.71 12.43 -15.06
CA GLU A 258 -19.75 11.00 -15.39
C GLU A 258 -18.57 10.24 -14.79
N PHE A 259 -18.83 9.03 -14.30
CA PHE A 259 -17.83 8.13 -13.73
C PHE A 259 -17.70 6.89 -14.64
N PRO A 260 -16.67 6.83 -15.50
CA PRO A 260 -16.39 5.61 -16.24
C PRO A 260 -15.96 4.50 -15.27
N SER A 261 -16.56 3.32 -15.37
CA SER A 261 -16.25 2.20 -14.48
C SER A 261 -14.75 1.85 -14.52
N PRO A 262 -14.11 1.59 -13.35
CA PRO A 262 -12.73 1.08 -13.27
C PRO A 262 -12.50 -0.18 -14.10
N TYR A 263 -13.53 -1.02 -14.29
CA TYR A 263 -13.48 -2.26 -15.06
C TYR A 263 -13.58 -2.06 -16.58
N LEU A 264 -13.79 -0.83 -17.06
CA LEU A 264 -13.64 -0.52 -18.49
C LEU A 264 -12.16 -0.33 -18.83
N ASN A 265 -11.74 -0.90 -19.96
CA ASN A 265 -10.35 -0.86 -20.40
C ASN A 265 -9.80 0.58 -20.50
N ALA A 266 -8.72 0.87 -19.78
CA ALA A 266 -8.15 2.21 -19.67
C ALA A 266 -7.57 2.78 -20.98
N ARG A 267 -7.39 1.96 -22.02
CA ARG A 267 -6.95 2.44 -23.35
C ARG A 267 -8.00 3.28 -24.07
N ARG A 268 -9.28 3.19 -23.66
CA ARG A 268 -10.40 3.94 -24.25
C ARG A 268 -10.49 5.41 -23.82
N PHE A 269 -9.66 5.83 -22.87
CA PHE A 269 -9.72 7.17 -22.28
C PHE A 269 -8.39 7.90 -22.50
N ASP A 270 -8.46 9.16 -22.93
CA ASP A 270 -7.30 10.04 -22.92
C ASP A 270 -6.97 10.43 -21.47
N ILE A 271 -5.69 10.35 -21.11
CA ILE A 271 -5.16 10.72 -19.79
C ILE A 271 -5.39 12.22 -19.51
N SER A 272 -5.50 13.04 -20.56
CA SER A 272 -5.83 14.47 -20.42
C SER A 272 -7.24 14.70 -19.88
N ASP A 273 -8.21 13.82 -20.18
CA ASP A 273 -9.63 14.00 -19.86
C ASP A 273 -9.90 13.97 -18.35
N LEU A 274 -10.80 14.86 -17.93
CA LEU A 274 -11.29 14.97 -16.57
C LEU A 274 -12.05 13.70 -16.14
N LYS A 275 -12.78 13.03 -17.05
CA LYS A 275 -13.44 11.75 -16.76
C LYS A 275 -12.43 10.63 -16.54
N ALA A 276 -11.31 10.62 -17.29
CA ALA A 276 -10.22 9.66 -17.07
C ALA A 276 -9.56 9.85 -15.70
N ARG A 277 -9.34 11.10 -15.26
CA ARG A 277 -8.86 11.41 -13.91
C ARG A 277 -9.84 10.93 -12.84
N LYS A 278 -11.15 11.09 -13.05
CA LYS A 278 -12.18 10.53 -12.14
C LYS A 278 -12.19 9.00 -12.14
N ARG A 279 -11.93 8.34 -13.29
CA ARG A 279 -11.74 6.88 -13.35
C ARG A 279 -10.52 6.41 -12.54
N VAL A 280 -9.38 7.10 -12.60
CA VAL A 280 -8.17 6.75 -11.80
C VAL A 280 -8.49 6.71 -10.29
N VAL A 281 -9.30 7.65 -9.81
CA VAL A 281 -9.77 7.68 -8.40
C VAL A 281 -10.64 6.46 -8.09
N GLY A 282 -11.51 6.05 -9.02
CA GLY A 282 -12.25 4.80 -8.93
C GLY A 282 -11.34 3.56 -8.91
N VAL A 283 -10.29 3.51 -9.73
CA VAL A 283 -9.32 2.40 -9.72
C VAL A 283 -8.59 2.31 -8.38
N LEU A 284 -8.13 3.44 -7.83
CA LEU A 284 -7.51 3.47 -6.50
C LEU A 284 -8.49 3.10 -5.39
N HIS A 285 -9.74 3.57 -5.47
CA HIS A 285 -10.80 3.17 -4.55
C HIS A 285 -11.05 1.66 -4.59
N GLU A 286 -11.14 1.07 -5.78
CA GLU A 286 -11.33 -0.38 -5.94
C GLU A 286 -10.10 -1.16 -5.48
N LEU A 287 -8.87 -0.76 -5.84
CA LEU A 287 -7.65 -1.42 -5.37
C LEU A 287 -7.58 -1.46 -3.83
N LEU A 288 -7.79 -0.31 -3.18
CA LEU A 288 -7.87 -0.21 -1.72
C LEU A 288 -9.15 -0.87 -1.16
N SER A 289 -10.12 -1.29 -1.99
CA SER A 289 -11.28 -2.08 -1.54
C SER A 289 -10.99 -3.57 -1.44
N LEU A 290 -9.93 -4.05 -2.09
CA LEU A 290 -9.55 -5.46 -2.12
C LEU A 290 -8.63 -5.85 -0.97
N THR A 291 -7.97 -4.88 -0.32
CA THR A 291 -7.10 -5.12 0.84
C THR A 291 -7.87 -5.14 2.16
N MET A 292 -7.42 -5.95 3.11
CA MET A 292 -8.09 -6.25 4.39
C MET A 292 -8.22 -5.02 5.28
N GLU A 293 -7.10 -4.33 5.51
CA GLU A 293 -7.07 -3.02 6.18
C GLU A 293 -7.46 -1.85 5.26
N LYS A 294 -7.85 -2.18 4.02
CA LYS A 294 -8.18 -1.27 2.93
C LYS A 294 -7.09 -0.23 2.66
N ARG A 295 -5.82 -0.58 2.87
CA ARG A 295 -4.68 0.33 2.74
C ARG A 295 -3.61 -0.22 1.81
N LEU A 296 -2.71 0.65 1.36
CA LEU A 296 -1.45 0.35 0.70
C LEU A 296 -0.45 1.50 0.92
N THR A 297 0.85 1.19 0.92
CA THR A 297 1.91 2.20 0.84
C THR A 297 2.00 2.82 -0.56
N SER A 298 2.61 4.01 -0.66
CA SER A 298 2.89 4.66 -1.94
C SER A 298 3.76 3.80 -2.87
N ALA A 299 4.69 3.02 -2.32
CA ALA A 299 5.51 2.09 -3.10
C ALA A 299 4.68 0.90 -3.62
N GLN A 300 3.80 0.33 -2.79
CA GLN A 300 2.91 -0.74 -3.21
C GLN A 300 1.93 -0.31 -4.30
N ILE A 301 1.45 0.94 -4.29
CA ILE A 301 0.59 1.47 -5.37
C ILE A 301 1.40 1.70 -6.65
N ASP A 302 2.65 2.17 -6.53
CA ASP A 302 3.55 2.39 -7.68
C ASP A 302 3.93 1.07 -8.37
N ALA A 303 3.95 -0.05 -7.63
CA ALA A 303 4.15 -1.40 -8.19
C ALA A 303 3.03 -1.89 -9.14
N PHE A 304 1.92 -1.15 -9.28
CA PHE A 304 0.87 -1.38 -10.28
C PHE A 304 0.70 -0.20 -11.25
N HIS A 305 1.68 0.70 -11.29
CA HIS A 305 1.62 1.93 -12.09
C HIS A 305 1.30 1.64 -13.57
N SER A 306 1.97 0.65 -14.15
CA SER A 306 1.87 0.34 -15.58
C SER A 306 0.58 -0.42 -15.92
N GLU A 307 0.22 -1.39 -15.07
CA GLU A 307 -0.90 -2.31 -15.16
C GLU A 307 -2.24 -1.56 -15.13
N TYR A 308 -2.33 -0.54 -14.28
CA TYR A 308 -3.53 0.29 -14.11
C TYR A 308 -3.49 1.62 -14.89
N ARG A 309 -2.38 1.91 -15.60
CA ARG A 309 -2.07 3.20 -16.26
C ARG A 309 -2.28 4.40 -15.31
N LEU A 310 -1.67 4.33 -14.13
CA LEU A 310 -1.70 5.42 -13.16
C LEU A 310 -0.88 6.63 -13.68
N PRO A 311 -1.15 7.86 -13.22
CA PRO A 311 -0.31 9.01 -13.57
C PRO A 311 1.12 8.83 -13.03
N ALA A 312 2.15 9.06 -13.86
CA ALA A 312 3.57 8.94 -13.45
C ALA A 312 4.00 9.90 -12.32
N GLN A 313 3.17 10.90 -12.03
CA GLN A 313 3.33 11.79 -10.88
C GLN A 313 2.25 11.55 -9.82
N LEU A 314 1.66 10.35 -9.70
CA LEU A 314 0.55 10.09 -8.76
C LEU A 314 0.84 10.63 -7.36
N LEU A 315 1.98 10.25 -6.76
CA LEU A 315 2.37 10.73 -5.44
C LEU A 315 2.57 12.25 -5.39
N LEU A 316 3.11 12.86 -6.45
CA LEU A 316 3.23 14.31 -6.58
C LEU A 316 1.87 14.99 -6.80
N CYS A 317 0.87 14.35 -7.41
CA CYS A 317 -0.51 14.85 -7.47
C CYS A 317 -1.18 14.80 -6.09
N LEU A 318 -0.96 13.71 -5.33
CA LEU A 318 -1.42 13.62 -3.93
C LEU A 318 -0.79 14.71 -3.05
N ILE A 319 0.52 14.94 -3.19
CA ILE A 319 1.28 15.89 -2.35
C ILE A 319 1.11 17.36 -2.81
N LYS A 320 1.12 17.65 -4.12
CA LYS A 320 1.05 19.04 -4.64
C LYS A 320 -0.23 19.78 -4.19
N HIS A 321 -1.31 19.06 -3.92
CA HIS A 321 -2.58 19.66 -3.48
C HIS A 321 -2.72 19.80 -1.95
N HIS A 322 -1.91 19.11 -1.13
CA HIS A 322 -1.60 19.58 0.23
C HIS A 322 -0.69 20.83 0.16
N ALA A 323 0.26 20.84 -0.77
CA ALA A 323 1.29 21.85 -0.95
C ALA A 323 0.85 23.16 -1.65
N SER A 324 -0.45 23.34 -1.95
CA SER A 324 -0.95 24.67 -2.36
C SER A 324 -0.86 25.68 -1.21
N ASN A 325 -0.60 25.22 0.01
CA ASN A 325 0.20 25.94 0.99
C ASN A 325 1.56 25.21 1.18
N THR A 326 2.61 25.75 0.54
CA THR A 326 4.05 25.40 0.65
C THR A 326 4.60 24.18 -0.12
N SER A 327 5.74 24.39 -0.80
CA SER A 327 6.21 23.60 -1.94
C SER A 327 7.07 22.34 -1.66
N SER A 328 6.58 21.22 -2.20
CA SER A 328 7.24 20.05 -2.83
C SER A 328 8.47 19.36 -2.20
N SER A 329 8.53 18.03 -2.37
CA SER A 329 9.70 17.12 -2.39
C SER A 329 10.51 16.83 -1.10
N SER A 330 10.18 15.69 -0.48
CA SER A 330 11.09 14.57 -0.20
C SER A 330 10.28 13.26 -0.33
N VAL A 331 10.94 12.13 -0.61
CA VAL A 331 10.28 10.81 -0.59
C VAL A 331 10.04 10.41 0.87
N SER A 332 8.82 10.00 1.17
CA SER A 332 8.42 9.38 2.44
C SER A 332 7.42 8.29 2.11
N SER A 333 7.37 7.22 2.90
CA SER A 333 6.41 6.14 2.72
C SER A 333 5.02 6.61 3.19
N PHE A 334 4.17 7.02 2.25
CA PHE A 334 2.79 7.42 2.55
C PHE A 334 1.89 6.19 2.56
N LEU A 335 1.13 5.98 3.63
CA LEU A 335 0.06 4.97 3.67
C LEU A 335 -1.26 5.62 3.24
N LEU A 336 -1.83 5.12 2.16
CA LEU A 336 -3.17 5.48 1.68
C LEU A 336 -4.15 4.43 2.19
N ARG A 337 -5.32 4.86 2.67
CA ARG A 337 -6.34 3.96 3.25
C ARG A 337 -7.74 4.36 2.75
N LYS A 338 -8.56 3.38 2.35
CA LYS A 338 -9.88 3.59 1.72
C LYS A 338 -10.88 4.24 2.64
N ASP A 339 -10.76 4.05 3.95
CA ASP A 339 -11.67 4.70 4.90
C ASP A 339 -11.70 6.22 4.63
N PHE A 340 -10.62 6.82 4.09
CA PHE A 340 -10.51 8.23 3.68
C PHE A 340 -11.15 8.62 2.35
N LEU A 341 -11.73 7.67 1.63
CA LEU A 341 -12.63 7.87 0.50
C LEU A 341 -14.11 7.70 0.91
N ASP A 342 -14.39 7.40 2.20
CA ASP A 342 -15.72 6.95 2.67
C ASP A 342 -15.99 7.21 4.20
N ILE A 343 -15.53 8.32 4.82
CA ILE A 343 -15.53 8.45 6.30
C ILE A 343 -16.90 8.90 6.88
N PHE A 344 -17.42 8.14 7.85
CA PHE A 344 -17.96 8.64 9.14
C PHE A 344 -18.09 7.41 10.07
N THR A 345 -17.06 7.11 10.88
CA THR A 345 -16.95 7.25 12.36
C THR A 345 -17.90 6.36 13.20
N PRO A 346 -17.50 5.85 14.38
CA PRO A 346 -17.18 6.67 15.56
C PRO A 346 -15.67 6.85 15.83
N ALA A 347 -15.29 8.03 16.34
CA ALA A 347 -13.93 8.60 16.51
C ALA A 347 -12.99 7.82 17.46
N PRO A 348 -11.67 8.18 17.58
CA PRO A 348 -10.88 9.22 16.87
C PRO A 348 -9.55 8.67 16.22
N ASP A 349 -9.02 9.04 15.04
CA ASP A 349 -9.28 10.15 14.10
C ASP A 349 -8.66 9.86 12.68
N PHE A 350 -7.93 10.77 11.98
CA PHE A 350 -7.93 10.88 10.50
C PHE A 350 -6.56 10.90 9.76
N ILE A 351 -6.36 10.08 8.70
CA ILE A 351 -5.50 10.35 7.50
C ILE A 351 -6.27 11.25 6.53
N TYR A 352 -5.58 11.71 5.48
CA TYR A 352 -6.17 12.50 4.40
C TYR A 352 -5.92 11.81 3.06
N LEU A 353 -6.98 11.69 2.25
CA LEU A 353 -6.88 11.51 0.80
C LEU A 353 -7.57 12.70 0.13
N GLN A 354 -6.92 13.87 0.21
CA GLN A 354 -7.45 15.12 -0.35
C GLN A 354 -7.22 15.20 -1.87
N VAL A 355 -7.77 14.22 -2.57
CA VAL A 355 -7.94 14.11 -4.03
C VAL A 355 -9.45 14.26 -4.20
N CYS A 356 -10.00 15.23 -4.93
CA CYS A 356 -9.92 15.27 -6.39
C CYS A 356 -10.15 16.67 -6.99
N VAL A 357 -10.04 17.74 -6.20
CA VAL A 357 -10.68 19.03 -6.55
C VAL A 357 -9.66 20.05 -7.06
N TYR A 358 -8.52 20.22 -6.38
CA TYR A 358 -7.52 21.24 -6.76
C TYR A 358 -6.65 20.86 -7.98
N THR A 359 -6.72 19.62 -8.47
CA THR A 359 -6.04 19.17 -9.70
C THR A 359 -6.54 19.85 -10.98
N PHE A 360 -7.60 20.64 -10.89
CA PHE A 360 -8.35 21.19 -12.01
C PHE A 360 -7.93 22.60 -12.44
N LYS A 361 -7.06 23.28 -11.67
CA LYS A 361 -6.68 24.69 -11.93
C LYS A 361 -5.27 24.92 -12.48
N TYR A 362 -4.38 23.92 -12.42
CA TYR A 362 -2.94 24.07 -12.66
C TYR A 362 -2.35 23.19 -13.78
N VAL A 363 -3.19 22.74 -14.72
CA VAL A 363 -2.75 22.03 -15.96
C VAL A 363 -3.14 22.83 -17.22
N HIS A 364 -3.63 24.06 -17.06
CA HIS A 364 -3.99 25.00 -18.13
C HIS A 364 -3.33 26.38 -17.93
N ALA A 365 -2.10 26.39 -17.41
CA ALA A 365 -1.21 27.54 -17.31
C ALA A 365 0.22 27.09 -17.62
#